data_AF-A0A962RPJ6-F1
#
_entry.id   AF-A0A962RPJ6-F1
#
_cell.length_a   1.000
_cell.length_b   1.000
_cell.length_c   1.000
_cell.angle_alpha   90.00
_cell.angle_beta   90.00
_cell.angle_gamma   90.00
#
_symmetry.space_group_name_H-M   'P 1'
#
loop_
_entity.id
_entity.type
_entity.pdbx_description
1 polymer ?
#
loop_
_entity_poly.entity_id
_entity_poly.type
_entity_poly.pdbx_seq_one_letter_code
_entity_poly.pdbx_strand_id
1 'polypeptide(L)'
;QIGRPDRIHRSPFEMTLFLLLAGLLTLLVTLYLCWPLMAQRGTETATVADTALRAALEEDAGSTDQVADEHSGGSDARPGPSGTAAGTATPTQAISSNARLLDLARSAVRDDAQARIALEIHAQRHAALEHAITNDELDRAEAEAERKELERAILDDLQPYLETQAGPAAPRRETRPQTRGRPARLSAAALLLCVPVAAVMIYLQLGAWPLIGVDLAALQRGSTTGGTASPEQMVARLEQRLREQPQDGAGWRLLGRSYLVLGKPAAAVDAYQQAVALLGEQPDLLVEYAEAESVRDGYRFSASVTERLERALQLSPDHPKALLLGGLAALQGGDQALARERITRVLDAYPPDSAEARTIRDLLSRAGLQLPGERGGNGAGDEPAASAAGSTERPQAAGALLHVTVDITPQLRQALAAEVDARDRQLFVFARPANGPRMPLAARRLPADQLPIQLTLSDEDGMLPGRTLASAGSVIVGARISTGGNATASSGDLQGFSTAVDPNTQPRVTVVIDSRVP
;
A
#
# COMPACT_ATOMS: atom_id res chain seq x y z
N GLN A 1 -40.71 -9.16 -46.73
CA GLN A 1 -39.67 -9.76 -47.59
C GLN A 1 -38.94 -8.61 -48.27
N ILE A 2 -37.62 -8.40 -48.23
CA ILE A 2 -36.46 -8.99 -47.53
C ILE A 2 -35.54 -7.78 -47.19
N GLY A 3 -34.83 -7.65 -46.07
CA GLY A 3 -34.65 -8.53 -44.90
C GLY A 3 -34.01 -7.75 -43.73
N ARG A 4 -33.21 -8.40 -42.88
CA ARG A 4 -32.30 -7.77 -41.90
C ARG A 4 -30.92 -8.47 -41.98
N PRO A 5 -29.78 -7.78 -41.78
CA PRO A 5 -28.51 -8.45 -41.60
C PRO A 5 -28.43 -9.07 -40.19
N ASP A 6 -28.04 -10.34 -40.11
CA ASP A 6 -27.89 -11.04 -38.84
C ASP A 6 -26.79 -10.40 -37.98
N ARG A 7 -27.15 -9.98 -36.77
CA ARG A 7 -26.17 -9.79 -35.69
C ARG A 7 -25.75 -11.17 -35.21
N ILE A 8 -24.58 -11.63 -35.66
CA ILE A 8 -23.93 -12.83 -35.17
C ILE A 8 -23.69 -12.69 -33.66
N HIS A 9 -24.52 -13.36 -32.86
CA HIS A 9 -24.25 -13.54 -31.43
C HIS A 9 -23.06 -14.49 -31.28
N ARG A 10 -21.84 -13.95 -31.25
CA ARG A 10 -20.68 -14.69 -30.78
C ARG A 10 -20.85 -14.96 -29.29
N SER A 11 -20.66 -16.21 -28.89
CA SER A 11 -20.74 -16.61 -27.49
C SER A 11 -19.58 -15.99 -26.69
N PRO A 12 -19.73 -15.83 -25.36
CA PRO A 12 -18.62 -15.36 -24.52
C PRO A 12 -17.39 -16.27 -24.62
N PHE A 13 -17.57 -17.54 -24.99
CA PHE A 13 -16.51 -18.51 -25.23
C PHE A 13 -15.71 -18.24 -26.52
N GLU A 14 -16.37 -17.81 -27.61
CA GLU A 14 -15.63 -17.32 -28.80
C GLU A 14 -14.86 -16.03 -28.48
N MET A 15 -15.42 -15.15 -27.65
CA MET A 15 -14.76 -13.88 -27.32
C MET A 15 -13.52 -14.08 -26.43
N THR A 16 -13.56 -14.98 -25.44
CA THR A 16 -12.37 -15.35 -24.66
C THR A 16 -11.35 -16.13 -25.47
N LEU A 17 -11.79 -17.05 -26.35
CA LEU A 17 -10.89 -17.75 -27.26
C LEU A 17 -10.19 -16.78 -28.25
N PHE A 18 -10.91 -15.77 -28.76
CA PHE A 18 -10.36 -14.75 -29.64
C PHE A 18 -9.36 -13.83 -28.90
N LEU A 19 -9.63 -13.48 -27.65
CA LEU A 19 -8.70 -12.72 -26.80
C LEU A 19 -7.46 -13.53 -26.43
N LEU A 20 -7.59 -14.83 -26.13
CA LEU A 20 -6.45 -15.72 -25.89
C LEU A 20 -5.60 -15.93 -27.14
N LEU A 21 -6.22 -16.11 -28.32
CA LEU A 21 -5.50 -16.19 -29.59
C LEU A 21 -4.83 -14.86 -29.96
N ALA A 22 -5.47 -13.72 -29.70
CA ALA A 22 -4.87 -12.41 -29.90
C ALA A 22 -3.68 -12.17 -28.95
N GLY A 23 -3.80 -12.59 -27.68
CA GLY A 23 -2.72 -12.55 -26.68
C GLY A 23 -1.55 -13.47 -27.01
N LEU A 24 -1.83 -14.69 -27.48
CA LEU A 24 -0.81 -15.63 -27.94
C LEU A 24 -0.10 -15.09 -29.19
N LEU A 25 -0.83 -14.50 -30.13
CA LEU A 25 -0.28 -13.91 -31.34
C LEU A 25 0.59 -12.69 -31.02
N THR A 26 0.16 -11.79 -30.13
CA THR A 26 1.01 -10.66 -29.70
C THR A 26 2.22 -11.15 -28.92
N LEU A 27 2.10 -12.17 -28.06
CA LEU A 27 3.25 -12.75 -27.38
C LEU A 27 4.26 -13.37 -28.36
N LEU A 28 3.79 -14.17 -29.34
CA LEU A 28 4.63 -14.76 -30.39
C LEU A 28 5.29 -13.71 -31.29
N VAL A 29 4.56 -12.67 -31.69
CA VAL A 29 5.11 -11.55 -32.47
C VAL A 29 6.13 -10.76 -31.65
N THR A 30 5.89 -10.56 -30.35
CA THR A 30 6.84 -9.89 -29.45
C THR A 30 8.09 -10.73 -29.22
N LEU A 31 7.96 -12.06 -29.04
CA LEU A 31 9.09 -12.98 -28.94
C LEU A 31 9.90 -13.03 -30.25
N TYR A 32 9.23 -13.07 -31.41
CA TYR A 32 9.91 -13.07 -32.72
C TYR A 32 10.63 -11.74 -33.01
N LEU A 33 10.06 -10.60 -32.61
CA LEU A 33 10.68 -9.27 -32.75
C LEU A 33 11.77 -9.00 -31.71
N CYS A 34 11.65 -9.55 -30.49
CA CYS A 34 12.69 -9.50 -29.47
C CYS A 34 13.75 -10.59 -29.64
N TRP A 35 13.56 -11.60 -30.49
CA TRP A 35 14.56 -12.63 -30.77
C TRP A 35 15.95 -12.05 -31.15
N PRO A 36 16.07 -11.08 -32.09
CA PRO A 36 17.35 -10.42 -32.34
C PRO A 36 17.89 -9.59 -31.14
N LEU A 37 17.02 -8.97 -30.35
CA LEU A 37 17.42 -8.21 -29.15
C LEU A 37 17.88 -9.11 -27.99
N MET A 38 17.29 -10.29 -27.84
CA MET A 38 17.71 -11.34 -26.91
C MET A 38 19.04 -11.97 -27.38
N ALA A 39 19.18 -12.22 -28.68
CA ALA A 39 20.41 -12.71 -29.28
C ALA A 39 21.58 -11.71 -29.12
N GLN A 40 21.31 -10.39 -29.16
CA GLN A 40 22.30 -9.36 -28.83
C GLN A 40 22.53 -9.18 -27.32
N ARG A 41 21.50 -9.27 -26.48
CA ARG A 41 21.66 -9.16 -25.01
C ARG A 41 22.49 -10.29 -24.40
N GLY A 42 22.57 -11.45 -25.04
CA GLY A 42 23.52 -12.50 -24.66
C GLY A 42 25.01 -12.10 -24.82
N THR A 43 25.30 -11.02 -25.55
CA THR A 43 26.67 -10.56 -25.86
C THR A 43 26.95 -9.09 -25.52
N GLU A 44 25.94 -8.26 -25.26
CA GLU A 44 26.11 -6.80 -25.16
C GLU A 44 26.10 -6.22 -23.73
N THR A 45 25.42 -6.82 -22.76
CA THR A 45 25.40 -6.29 -21.38
C THR A 45 26.68 -6.57 -20.59
N ALA A 46 27.39 -7.63 -20.96
CA ALA A 46 28.71 -7.93 -20.40
C ALA A 46 29.84 -7.18 -21.11
N THR A 47 29.62 -6.65 -22.32
CA THR A 47 30.69 -6.04 -23.11
C THR A 47 30.78 -4.52 -22.95
N VAL A 48 29.70 -3.71 -22.99
CA VAL A 48 29.89 -2.24 -23.10
C VAL A 48 30.73 -1.61 -21.98
N ALA A 49 30.59 -2.06 -20.73
CA ALA A 49 31.43 -1.59 -19.62
C ALA A 49 32.85 -2.22 -19.66
N ASP A 50 32.93 -3.53 -19.88
CA ASP A 50 34.18 -4.30 -19.92
C ASP A 50 35.04 -3.98 -21.16
N THR A 51 34.43 -3.54 -22.26
CA THR A 51 35.06 -3.18 -23.53
C THR A 51 35.45 -1.71 -23.57
N ALA A 52 34.72 -0.82 -22.88
CA ALA A 52 35.22 0.52 -22.59
C ALA A 52 36.43 0.47 -21.63
N LEU A 53 36.38 -0.40 -20.62
CA LEU A 53 37.48 -0.61 -19.67
C LEU A 53 38.67 -1.32 -20.34
N ARG A 54 38.46 -2.34 -21.17
CA ARG A 54 39.51 -3.00 -21.97
C ARG A 54 40.13 -2.07 -23.01
N ALA A 55 39.33 -1.28 -23.74
CA ALA A 55 39.88 -0.31 -24.70
C ALA A 55 40.80 0.71 -24.00
N ALA A 56 40.39 1.22 -22.83
CA ALA A 56 41.22 2.12 -22.01
C ALA A 56 42.47 1.45 -21.40
N LEU A 57 42.52 0.11 -21.34
CA LEU A 57 43.68 -0.66 -20.86
C LEU A 57 44.60 -1.11 -22.01
N GLU A 58 44.07 -1.30 -23.23
CA GLU A 58 44.84 -1.68 -24.43
C GLU A 58 45.51 -0.47 -25.10
N GLU A 59 44.88 0.72 -25.05
CA GLU A 59 45.41 1.93 -25.71
C GLU A 59 46.75 2.42 -25.11
N ASP A 60 47.02 2.13 -23.83
CA ASP A 60 48.30 2.47 -23.16
C ASP A 60 49.31 1.30 -23.13
N ALA A 61 48.87 0.06 -23.36
CA ALA A 61 49.78 -1.07 -23.61
C ALA A 61 50.54 -0.92 -24.94
N GLY A 62 50.02 -0.13 -25.88
CA GLY A 62 50.68 0.24 -27.14
C GLY A 62 51.61 1.45 -27.05
N SER A 63 51.61 2.23 -25.95
CA SER A 63 52.43 3.45 -25.82
C SER A 63 53.85 3.17 -25.30
N THR A 64 54.07 1.99 -24.68
CA THR A 64 55.32 1.65 -23.98
C THR A 64 56.42 1.07 -24.88
N ASP A 65 56.16 0.88 -26.18
CA ASP A 65 57.09 0.25 -27.14
C ASP A 65 57.79 1.26 -28.08
N GLN A 66 57.75 2.57 -27.76
CA GLN A 66 58.27 3.63 -28.63
C GLN A 66 59.24 4.64 -27.98
N VAL A 67 59.82 4.32 -26.81
CA VAL A 67 60.93 5.09 -26.21
C VAL A 67 62.03 4.14 -25.73
N ALA A 68 62.64 3.44 -26.70
CA ALA A 68 63.80 2.58 -26.47
C ALA A 68 64.83 2.69 -27.61
N ASP A 69 65.28 3.91 -27.89
CA ASP A 69 66.53 4.12 -28.62
C ASP A 69 67.27 5.35 -28.09
N GLU A 70 68.60 5.38 -28.29
CA GLU A 70 69.53 6.45 -27.87
C GLU A 70 69.70 6.77 -26.36
N HIS A 71 70.55 6.02 -25.65
CA HIS A 71 71.92 6.49 -25.40
C HIS A 71 72.83 5.44 -24.72
N SER A 72 74.10 5.43 -25.14
CA SER A 72 75.10 4.41 -24.80
C SER A 72 76.05 4.78 -23.65
N GLY A 73 76.52 3.76 -22.91
CA GLY A 73 77.78 3.77 -22.14
C GLY A 73 77.60 3.62 -20.63
N GLY A 74 78.33 2.74 -19.93
CA GLY A 74 79.30 1.73 -20.39
C GLY A 74 80.07 1.09 -19.22
N SER A 75 80.95 0.13 -19.54
CA SER A 75 82.02 -0.46 -18.68
C SER A 75 81.65 -1.56 -17.64
N ASP A 76 81.99 -2.81 -18.00
CA ASP A 76 82.70 -3.87 -17.22
C ASP A 76 82.36 -4.13 -15.72
N ALA A 77 82.14 -5.36 -15.22
CA ALA A 77 83.01 -6.54 -15.42
C ALA A 77 82.44 -7.90 -14.94
N ARG A 78 82.60 -8.94 -15.79
CA ARG A 78 82.87 -10.41 -15.58
C ARG A 78 82.08 -11.31 -14.56
N PRO A 79 82.05 -12.65 -14.75
CA PRO A 79 80.94 -13.50 -14.31
C PRO A 79 81.26 -14.61 -13.27
N GLY A 80 80.22 -15.20 -12.68
CA GLY A 80 80.25 -16.46 -11.90
C GLY A 80 78.82 -17.01 -11.67
N PRO A 81 78.57 -18.34 -11.62
CA PRO A 81 77.22 -18.89 -11.87
C PRO A 81 76.48 -19.47 -10.65
N SER A 82 75.17 -19.69 -10.88
CA SER A 82 74.26 -20.64 -10.20
C SER A 82 74.04 -20.50 -8.69
N GLY A 83 72.80 -20.13 -8.30
CA GLY A 83 72.31 -20.18 -6.93
C GLY A 83 70.81 -19.89 -6.87
N THR A 84 69.97 -20.92 -6.99
CA THR A 84 68.52 -20.83 -6.76
C THR A 84 68.22 -20.42 -5.32
N ALA A 85 67.64 -19.23 -5.14
CA ALA A 85 67.00 -18.81 -3.91
C ALA A 85 65.81 -17.89 -4.23
N ALA A 86 64.70 -18.06 -3.50
CA ALA A 86 63.53 -17.20 -3.64
C ALA A 86 63.84 -15.77 -3.15
N GLY A 87 63.37 -14.76 -3.88
CA GLY A 87 63.66 -13.35 -3.61
C GLY A 87 62.53 -12.44 -4.07
N THR A 88 61.54 -12.26 -3.19
CA THR A 88 60.81 -11.00 -2.96
C THR A 88 60.56 -10.08 -4.17
N ALA A 89 59.43 -10.29 -4.86
CA ALA A 89 58.84 -9.30 -5.74
C ALA A 89 57.78 -8.47 -4.98
N THR A 90 58.23 -7.49 -4.21
CA THR A 90 57.46 -6.33 -3.73
C THR A 90 58.42 -5.16 -3.54
N PRO A 91 57.98 -3.88 -3.69
CA PRO A 91 56.60 -3.40 -3.78
C PRO A 91 56.29 -2.59 -5.08
N THR A 92 55.13 -1.90 -5.10
CA THR A 92 54.81 -0.70 -5.93
C THR A 92 54.08 -0.88 -7.28
N GLN A 93 53.90 -2.09 -7.84
CA GLN A 93 53.14 -2.27 -9.10
C GLN A 93 51.86 -3.12 -8.99
N ALA A 94 50.99 -2.71 -8.07
CA ALA A 94 49.55 -2.92 -8.21
C ALA A 94 48.83 -1.72 -7.59
N ILE A 95 48.64 -0.65 -8.38
CA ILE A 95 47.62 0.35 -8.06
C ILE A 95 46.31 -0.43 -8.06
N SER A 96 45.73 -0.68 -6.88
CA SER A 96 44.52 -1.49 -6.73
C SER A 96 43.40 -0.89 -7.57
N SER A 97 42.49 -1.75 -8.08
CA SER A 97 41.36 -1.33 -8.93
C SER A 97 40.66 -0.11 -8.37
N ASN A 98 40.41 -0.12 -7.06
CA ASN A 98 39.80 0.97 -6.28
C ASN A 98 40.56 2.30 -6.39
N ALA A 99 41.89 2.31 -6.30
CA ALA A 99 42.67 3.55 -6.45
C ALA A 99 42.58 4.15 -7.86
N ARG A 100 42.53 3.31 -8.90
CA ARG A 100 42.29 3.77 -10.29
C ARG A 100 40.85 4.26 -10.48
N LEU A 101 39.86 3.55 -9.93
CA LEU A 101 38.45 3.92 -9.97
C LEU A 101 38.20 5.27 -9.26
N LEU A 102 38.81 5.49 -8.09
CA LEU A 102 38.70 6.74 -7.35
C LEU A 102 39.29 7.94 -8.13
N ASP A 103 40.40 7.76 -8.83
CA ASP A 103 41.00 8.85 -9.61
C ASP A 103 40.22 9.11 -10.91
N LEU A 104 39.75 8.06 -11.59
CA LEU A 104 38.84 8.17 -12.73
C LEU A 104 37.55 8.90 -12.33
N ALA A 105 36.93 8.53 -11.21
CA ALA A 105 35.73 9.15 -10.69
C ALA A 105 35.96 10.63 -10.29
N ARG A 106 37.09 10.94 -9.64
CA ARG A 106 37.49 12.32 -9.34
C ARG A 106 37.70 13.15 -10.61
N SER A 107 38.14 12.53 -11.71
CA SER A 107 38.31 13.18 -13.01
C SER A 107 36.97 13.46 -13.71
N ALA A 108 35.97 12.58 -13.55
CA ALA A 108 34.63 12.75 -14.09
C ALA A 108 33.81 13.79 -13.31
N VAL A 109 33.79 13.69 -11.98
CA VAL A 109 32.86 14.45 -11.14
C VAL A 109 33.51 15.73 -10.59
N ARG A 110 34.14 16.52 -11.47
CA ARG A 110 34.89 17.74 -11.10
C ARG A 110 34.02 18.87 -10.54
N ASP A 111 32.82 19.02 -11.06
CA ASP A 111 31.96 20.19 -10.81
C ASP A 111 30.88 19.98 -9.73
N ASP A 112 30.75 18.76 -9.17
CA ASP A 112 29.79 18.46 -8.10
C ASP A 112 30.48 18.41 -6.72
N ALA A 113 30.07 19.30 -5.82
CA ALA A 113 30.64 19.40 -4.48
C ALA A 113 30.26 18.23 -3.55
N GLN A 114 29.09 17.59 -3.75
CA GLN A 114 28.62 16.49 -2.91
C GLN A 114 29.32 15.18 -3.28
N ALA A 115 29.43 14.88 -4.56
CA ALA A 115 30.16 13.70 -5.05
C ALA A 115 31.65 13.75 -4.68
N ARG A 116 32.26 14.95 -4.67
CA ARG A 116 33.63 15.13 -4.20
C ARG A 116 33.81 14.74 -2.72
N ILE A 117 32.83 15.06 -1.87
CA ILE A 117 32.86 14.66 -0.45
C ILE A 117 32.72 13.13 -0.32
N ALA A 118 31.80 12.51 -1.08
CA ALA A 118 31.66 11.05 -1.10
C ALA A 118 32.95 10.34 -1.56
N LEU A 119 33.58 10.83 -2.63
CA LEU A 119 34.87 10.32 -3.12
C LEU A 119 36.02 10.51 -2.14
N GLU A 120 36.02 11.58 -1.34
CA GLU A 120 37.03 11.81 -0.31
C GLU A 120 36.87 10.83 0.86
N ILE A 121 35.64 10.51 1.26
CA ILE A 121 35.33 9.47 2.25
C ILE A 121 35.79 8.09 1.76
N HIS A 122 35.48 7.72 0.52
CA HIS A 122 35.93 6.45 -0.07
C HIS A 122 37.45 6.37 -0.24
N ALA A 123 38.12 7.48 -0.55
CA ALA A 123 39.58 7.55 -0.59
C ALA A 123 40.22 7.40 0.79
N GLN A 124 39.62 7.96 1.85
CA GLN A 124 40.07 7.73 3.23
C GLN A 124 39.87 6.26 3.66
N ARG A 125 38.72 5.66 3.33
CA ARG A 125 38.44 4.23 3.60
C ARG A 125 39.40 3.31 2.82
N HIS A 126 39.72 3.66 1.56
CA HIS A 126 40.71 2.94 0.77
C HIS A 126 42.10 3.01 1.39
N ALA A 127 42.57 4.19 1.79
CA ALA A 127 43.86 4.35 2.43
C ALA A 127 43.97 3.60 3.78
N ALA A 128 42.89 3.57 4.57
CA ALA A 128 42.82 2.80 5.80
C ALA A 128 42.92 1.28 5.55
N LEU A 129 42.23 0.77 4.53
CA LEU A 129 42.29 -0.64 4.11
C LEU A 129 43.69 -1.03 3.62
N GLU A 130 44.33 -0.21 2.78
CA GLU A 130 45.71 -0.47 2.33
C GLU A 130 46.72 -0.43 3.51
N HIS A 131 46.51 0.43 4.51
CA HIS A 131 47.34 0.46 5.71
C HIS A 131 47.19 -0.81 6.56
N ALA A 132 45.94 -1.27 6.79
CA ALA A 132 45.68 -2.50 7.53
C ALA A 132 46.23 -3.76 6.81
N ILE A 133 46.14 -3.80 5.47
CA ILE A 133 46.78 -4.85 4.65
C ILE A 133 48.32 -4.78 4.75
N THR A 134 48.90 -3.57 4.75
CA THR A 134 50.36 -3.38 4.86
C THR A 134 50.90 -3.79 6.22
N ASN A 135 50.09 -3.68 7.27
CA ASN A 135 50.43 -4.09 8.64
C ASN A 135 50.14 -5.57 8.94
N ASP A 136 49.66 -6.36 7.97
CA ASP A 136 49.25 -7.77 8.14
C ASP A 136 48.11 -7.93 9.18
N GLU A 137 47.23 -6.91 9.31
CA GLU A 137 46.10 -6.88 10.25
C GLU A 137 44.85 -7.62 9.73
N LEU A 138 44.77 -7.91 8.43
CA LEU A 138 43.69 -8.67 7.77
C LEU A 138 44.26 -9.89 7.03
N ASP A 139 43.54 -11.02 7.06
CA ASP A 139 43.89 -12.16 6.19
C ASP A 139 43.63 -11.82 4.71
N ARG A 140 44.34 -12.49 3.79
CA ARG A 140 44.27 -12.21 2.34
C ARG A 140 42.87 -12.39 1.77
N ALA A 141 42.11 -13.36 2.29
CA ALA A 141 40.73 -13.59 1.87
C ALA A 141 39.78 -12.46 2.32
N GLU A 142 40.03 -11.90 3.51
CA GLU A 142 39.25 -10.78 4.07
C GLU A 142 39.61 -9.47 3.34
N ALA A 143 40.90 -9.22 3.11
CA ALA A 143 41.40 -8.10 2.31
C ALA A 143 40.84 -8.09 0.88
N GLU A 144 40.71 -9.26 0.23
CA GLU A 144 40.05 -9.37 -1.08
C GLU A 144 38.54 -9.13 -1.04
N ALA A 145 37.87 -9.51 0.06
CA ALA A 145 36.44 -9.29 0.25
C ALA A 145 36.15 -7.80 0.47
N GLU A 146 36.87 -7.14 1.39
CA GLU A 146 36.71 -5.71 1.66
C GLU A 146 37.05 -4.84 0.44
N ARG A 147 38.07 -5.22 -0.35
CA ARG A 147 38.38 -4.53 -1.60
C ARG A 147 37.21 -4.58 -2.60
N LYS A 148 36.55 -5.74 -2.75
CA LYS A 148 35.38 -5.91 -3.65
C LYS A 148 34.12 -5.23 -3.11
N GLU A 149 33.95 -5.14 -1.80
CA GLU A 149 32.85 -4.38 -1.19
C GLU A 149 33.02 -2.88 -1.40
N LEU A 150 34.24 -2.36 -1.17
CA LEU A 150 34.58 -0.97 -1.41
C LEU A 150 34.43 -0.59 -2.90
N GLU A 151 34.81 -1.49 -3.82
CA GLU A 151 34.61 -1.30 -5.27
C GLU A 151 33.12 -1.08 -5.61
N ARG A 152 32.22 -1.91 -5.06
CA ARG A 152 30.77 -1.77 -5.26
C ARG A 152 30.22 -0.50 -4.63
N ALA A 153 30.63 -0.18 -3.40
CA ALA A 153 30.17 1.03 -2.71
C ALA A 153 30.55 2.31 -3.47
N ILE A 154 31.75 2.35 -4.06
CA ILE A 154 32.18 3.46 -4.94
C ILE A 154 31.30 3.54 -6.18
N LEU A 155 30.99 2.42 -6.84
CA LEU A 155 30.17 2.40 -8.05
C LEU A 155 28.70 2.80 -7.78
N ASP A 156 28.10 2.26 -6.72
CA ASP A 156 26.70 2.53 -6.34
C ASP A 156 26.50 4.00 -5.96
N ASP A 157 27.40 4.59 -5.16
CA ASP A 157 27.35 6.02 -4.82
C ASP A 157 27.57 6.93 -6.04
N LEU A 158 28.38 6.51 -7.02
CA LEU A 158 28.69 7.32 -8.20
C LEU A 158 27.61 7.26 -9.29
N GLN A 159 26.86 6.17 -9.38
CA GLN A 159 25.82 5.99 -10.39
C GLN A 159 24.86 7.19 -10.54
N PRO A 160 24.23 7.75 -9.47
CA PRO A 160 23.32 8.89 -9.62
C PRO A 160 24.01 10.17 -10.14
N TYR A 161 25.29 10.38 -9.84
CA TYR A 161 26.04 11.54 -10.34
C TYR A 161 26.39 11.38 -11.82
N LEU A 162 26.76 10.16 -12.24
CA LEU A 162 27.02 9.83 -13.65
C LEU A 162 25.74 9.95 -14.50
N GLU A 163 24.60 9.49 -13.99
CA GLU A 163 23.30 9.65 -14.64
C GLU A 163 22.87 11.14 -14.73
N THR A 164 23.20 11.95 -13.72
CA THR A 164 22.89 13.39 -13.70
C THR A 164 23.78 14.21 -14.66
N GLN A 165 25.08 13.87 -14.76
CA GLN A 165 25.99 14.49 -15.72
C GLN A 165 25.74 14.03 -17.17
N ALA A 166 25.14 12.84 -17.35
CA ALA A 166 24.59 12.38 -18.62
C ALA A 166 23.28 13.09 -19.01
N GLY A 167 23.31 14.43 -19.00
CA GLY A 167 22.26 15.26 -19.60
C GLY A 167 21.97 14.85 -21.06
N PRO A 168 20.77 15.14 -21.58
CA PRO A 168 20.25 14.53 -22.81
C PRO A 168 21.27 14.64 -23.95
N ALA A 169 21.78 13.48 -24.37
CA ALA A 169 23.00 13.39 -25.15
C ALA A 169 23.00 14.34 -26.34
N ALA A 170 23.92 15.32 -26.34
CA ALA A 170 24.20 16.13 -27.51
C ALA A 170 24.49 15.17 -28.68
N PRO A 171 23.87 15.36 -29.86
CA PRO A 171 23.79 14.31 -30.87
C PRO A 171 25.19 13.95 -31.38
N ARG A 172 25.73 12.82 -30.90
CA ARG A 172 26.91 12.20 -31.51
C ARG A 172 26.56 11.96 -32.98
N ARG A 173 27.45 12.41 -33.88
CA ARG A 173 27.33 12.13 -35.30
C ARG A 173 27.51 10.63 -35.54
N GLU A 174 26.43 9.88 -35.50
CA GLU A 174 26.42 8.49 -35.93
C GLU A 174 26.83 8.41 -37.40
N THR A 175 27.98 7.79 -37.66
CA THR A 175 28.41 7.33 -38.98
C THR A 175 27.52 6.17 -39.43
N ARG A 176 26.31 6.54 -39.87
CA ARG A 176 25.23 5.66 -40.31
C ARG A 176 25.72 4.56 -41.27
N PRO A 177 25.69 3.27 -40.87
CA PRO A 177 25.80 2.17 -41.82
C PRO A 177 24.56 2.18 -42.73
N GLN A 178 24.77 2.26 -44.04
CA GLN A 178 23.66 2.19 -45.00
C GLN A 178 23.22 0.75 -45.22
N THR A 179 22.34 0.21 -44.37
CA THR A 179 21.63 -1.04 -44.66
C THR A 179 20.17 -0.78 -45.08
N ARG A 180 19.78 -1.44 -46.16
CA ARG A 180 18.65 -1.08 -47.03
C ARG A 180 17.47 -2.01 -46.76
N GLY A 181 16.69 -1.72 -45.71
CA GLY A 181 15.54 -2.53 -45.30
C GLY A 181 14.28 -1.68 -45.06
N ARG A 182 13.41 -1.55 -46.08
CA ARG A 182 12.18 -0.74 -45.98
C ARG A 182 10.98 -1.34 -45.19
N PRO A 183 10.85 -2.64 -44.85
CA PRO A 183 9.68 -3.10 -44.10
C PRO A 183 9.73 -2.81 -42.59
N ALA A 184 10.91 -2.76 -41.97
CA ALA A 184 11.04 -2.62 -40.51
C ALA A 184 10.55 -1.27 -39.95
N ARG A 185 10.59 -0.20 -40.76
CA ARG A 185 10.09 1.13 -40.35
C ARG A 185 8.57 1.25 -40.44
N LEU A 186 7.95 0.49 -41.34
CA LEU A 186 6.49 0.43 -41.46
C LEU A 186 5.88 -0.37 -40.31
N SER A 187 6.49 -1.49 -39.91
CA SER A 187 6.06 -2.23 -38.71
C SER A 187 6.26 -1.42 -37.42
N ALA A 188 7.37 -0.69 -37.28
CA ALA A 188 7.59 0.20 -36.12
C ALA A 188 6.58 1.35 -36.06
N ALA A 189 6.28 2.01 -37.19
CA ALA A 189 5.27 3.06 -37.26
C ALA A 189 3.84 2.54 -37.03
N ALA A 190 3.52 1.35 -37.53
CA ALA A 190 2.26 0.68 -37.25
C ALA A 190 2.12 0.35 -35.76
N LEU A 191 3.17 -0.15 -35.10
CA LEU A 191 3.15 -0.39 -33.65
C LEU A 191 2.96 0.90 -32.85
N LEU A 192 3.68 1.97 -33.21
CA LEU A 192 3.59 3.28 -32.58
C LEU A 192 2.18 3.89 -32.66
N LEU A 193 1.41 3.57 -33.71
CA LEU A 193 0.02 4.03 -33.88
C LEU A 193 -0.99 3.05 -33.26
N CYS A 194 -0.80 1.74 -33.43
CA CYS A 194 -1.73 0.72 -32.94
C CYS A 194 -1.73 0.61 -31.41
N VAL A 195 -0.59 0.79 -30.74
CA VAL A 195 -0.52 0.73 -29.26
C VAL A 195 -1.38 1.84 -28.60
N PRO A 196 -1.24 3.14 -28.91
CA PRO A 196 -2.10 4.17 -28.33
C PRO A 196 -3.56 4.04 -28.79
N VAL A 197 -3.84 3.63 -30.03
CA VAL A 197 -5.22 3.39 -30.48
C VAL A 197 -5.86 2.22 -29.73
N ALA A 198 -5.14 1.13 -29.51
CA ALA A 198 -5.61 0.01 -28.70
C ALA A 198 -5.78 0.40 -27.22
N ALA A 199 -4.86 1.19 -26.66
CA ALA A 199 -4.97 1.71 -25.30
C ALA A 199 -6.22 2.61 -25.14
N VAL A 200 -6.48 3.51 -26.10
CA VAL A 200 -7.71 4.32 -26.13
C VAL A 200 -8.96 3.45 -26.28
N MET A 201 -8.92 2.43 -27.14
CA MET A 201 -10.07 1.54 -27.36
C MET A 201 -10.38 0.68 -26.12
N ILE A 202 -9.35 0.12 -25.47
CA ILE A 202 -9.47 -0.58 -24.18
C ILE A 202 -9.96 0.39 -23.09
N TYR A 203 -9.45 1.62 -23.04
CA TYR A 203 -9.93 2.65 -22.12
C TYR A 203 -11.41 3.03 -22.36
N LEU A 204 -11.90 3.00 -23.60
CA LEU A 204 -13.32 3.23 -23.93
C LEU A 204 -14.22 2.01 -23.62
N GLN A 205 -13.65 0.79 -23.55
CA GLN A 205 -14.41 -0.42 -23.21
C GLN A 205 -14.41 -0.75 -21.71
N LEU A 206 -13.28 -0.57 -21.02
CA LEU A 206 -13.11 -0.89 -19.58
C LEU A 206 -13.17 0.35 -18.69
N GLY A 207 -12.80 1.53 -19.20
CA GLY A 207 -12.85 2.77 -18.45
C GLY A 207 -14.28 3.29 -18.32
N ALA A 208 -14.62 3.79 -17.13
CA ALA A 208 -15.95 4.30 -16.83
C ALA A 208 -16.17 5.72 -17.39
N TRP A 209 -16.00 5.89 -18.71
CA TRP A 209 -16.20 7.17 -19.42
C TRP A 209 -17.59 7.83 -19.24
N PRO A 210 -18.69 7.12 -18.90
CA PRO A 210 -19.95 7.77 -18.52
C PRO A 210 -19.84 8.65 -17.26
N LEU A 211 -18.86 8.43 -16.37
CA LEU A 211 -18.61 9.32 -15.22
C LEU A 211 -17.87 10.62 -15.62
N ILE A 212 -17.28 10.68 -16.82
CA ILE A 212 -16.58 11.85 -17.35
C ILE A 212 -17.54 12.73 -18.17
N GLY A 213 -18.83 12.35 -18.28
CA GLY A 213 -19.91 13.18 -18.82
C GLY A 213 -20.21 14.45 -17.99
N VAL A 214 -19.57 14.64 -16.84
CA VAL A 214 -19.51 15.93 -16.15
C VAL A 214 -18.57 16.85 -16.92
N ASP A 215 -19.11 17.89 -17.56
CA ASP A 215 -18.30 18.91 -18.27
C ASP A 215 -17.30 19.57 -17.29
N LEU A 216 -16.07 19.06 -17.28
CA LEU A 216 -14.96 19.57 -16.49
C LEU A 216 -14.63 21.03 -16.88
N ALA A 217 -14.90 21.44 -18.12
CA ALA A 217 -14.77 22.83 -18.54
C ALA A 217 -15.93 23.71 -18.03
N ALA A 218 -17.12 23.16 -17.71
CA ALA A 218 -18.14 23.89 -16.95
C ALA A 218 -17.77 24.01 -15.47
N LEU A 219 -17.16 22.98 -14.88
CA LEU A 219 -16.63 23.07 -13.50
C LEU A 219 -15.49 24.11 -13.41
N GLN A 220 -14.58 24.14 -14.38
CA GLN A 220 -13.47 25.10 -14.43
C GLN A 220 -13.91 26.53 -14.81
N ARG A 221 -14.92 26.70 -15.69
CA ARG A 221 -15.54 28.02 -15.90
C ARG A 221 -16.27 28.55 -14.67
N GLY A 222 -16.68 27.65 -13.75
CA GLY A 222 -17.26 27.98 -12.46
C GLY A 222 -16.24 28.10 -11.31
N SER A 223 -14.93 28.04 -11.58
CA SER A 223 -13.85 28.09 -10.57
C SER A 223 -12.93 29.31 -10.68
N THR A 224 -13.38 30.39 -11.35
CA THR A 224 -12.65 31.67 -11.43
C THR A 224 -12.90 32.60 -10.23
N THR A 225 -13.68 32.17 -9.23
CA THR A 225 -13.78 32.78 -7.90
C THR A 225 -13.15 31.84 -6.88
N GLY A 226 -12.09 32.30 -6.22
CA GLY A 226 -11.20 31.48 -5.39
C GLY A 226 -11.82 31.00 -4.08
N GLY A 227 -12.61 29.93 -4.15
CA GLY A 227 -13.03 29.13 -3.01
C GLY A 227 -13.38 27.72 -3.48
N THR A 228 -12.95 26.70 -2.73
CA THR A 228 -13.40 25.32 -2.96
C THR A 228 -14.91 25.27 -2.77
N ALA A 229 -15.66 25.10 -3.86
CA ALA A 229 -17.12 25.04 -3.82
C ALA A 229 -17.55 23.92 -2.88
N SER A 230 -18.41 24.24 -1.90
CA SER A 230 -18.80 23.26 -0.89
C SER A 230 -19.59 22.10 -1.53
N PRO A 231 -19.59 20.90 -0.93
CA PRO A 231 -20.36 19.76 -1.43
C PRO A 231 -21.84 20.10 -1.70
N GLU A 232 -22.45 20.95 -0.86
CA GLU A 232 -23.82 21.44 -1.00
C GLU A 232 -23.99 22.36 -2.20
N GLN A 233 -23.00 23.23 -2.49
CA GLN A 233 -23.01 24.09 -3.68
C GLN A 233 -22.88 23.29 -4.97
N MET A 234 -22.10 22.21 -4.97
CA MET A 234 -22.02 21.30 -6.12
C MET A 234 -23.35 20.56 -6.35
N VAL A 235 -24.00 20.10 -5.28
CA VAL A 235 -25.34 19.49 -5.35
C VAL A 235 -26.39 20.49 -5.82
N ALA A 236 -26.41 21.72 -5.32
CA ALA A 236 -27.34 22.76 -5.78
C ALA A 236 -27.20 23.07 -7.29
N ARG A 237 -25.97 23.07 -7.82
CA ARG A 237 -25.70 23.21 -9.26
C ARG A 237 -26.19 21.98 -10.06
N LEU A 238 -26.06 20.77 -9.51
CA LEU A 238 -26.58 19.54 -10.12
C LEU A 238 -28.12 19.53 -10.14
N GLU A 239 -28.77 19.90 -9.04
CA GLU A 239 -30.22 20.06 -8.98
C GLU A 239 -30.73 21.06 -10.02
N GLN A 240 -30.09 22.23 -10.15
CA GLN A 240 -30.50 23.23 -11.15
C GLN A 240 -30.41 22.65 -12.56
N ARG A 241 -29.30 21.98 -12.91
CA ARG A 241 -29.15 21.32 -14.22
C ARG A 241 -30.25 20.28 -14.47
N LEU A 242 -30.63 19.51 -13.46
CA LEU A 242 -31.68 18.48 -13.58
C LEU A 242 -33.09 19.08 -13.69
N ARG A 243 -33.34 20.30 -13.19
CA ARG A 243 -34.58 21.05 -13.49
C ARG A 243 -34.62 21.52 -14.94
N GLU A 244 -33.48 21.89 -15.51
CA GLU A 244 -33.35 22.29 -16.93
C GLU A 244 -33.34 21.08 -17.88
N GLN A 245 -32.81 19.94 -17.44
CA GLN A 245 -32.66 18.69 -18.21
C GLN A 245 -33.23 17.49 -17.42
N PRO A 246 -34.56 17.39 -17.24
CA PRO A 246 -35.18 16.37 -16.39
C PRO A 246 -35.03 14.94 -16.91
N GLN A 247 -34.62 14.74 -18.16
CA GLN A 247 -34.41 13.42 -18.77
C GLN A 247 -33.00 12.83 -18.52
N ASP A 248 -32.10 13.55 -17.84
CA ASP A 248 -30.77 13.03 -17.47
C ASP A 248 -30.84 12.04 -16.29
N GLY A 249 -31.20 10.80 -16.59
CA GLY A 249 -31.25 9.72 -15.60
C GLY A 249 -29.92 9.42 -14.91
N ALA A 250 -28.78 9.69 -15.58
CA ALA A 250 -27.45 9.51 -15.00
C ALA A 250 -27.15 10.61 -13.95
N GLY A 251 -27.51 11.86 -14.25
CA GLY A 251 -27.48 12.96 -13.30
C GLY A 251 -28.41 12.74 -12.10
N TRP A 252 -29.60 12.17 -12.29
CA TRP A 252 -30.48 11.78 -11.17
C TRP A 252 -29.84 10.71 -10.26
N ARG A 253 -29.19 9.69 -10.84
CA ARG A 253 -28.42 8.68 -10.06
C ARG A 253 -27.27 9.32 -9.28
N LEU A 254 -26.54 10.26 -9.90
CA LEU A 254 -25.47 11.00 -9.24
C LEU A 254 -26.01 11.90 -8.11
N LEU A 255 -27.18 12.51 -8.29
CA LEU A 255 -27.85 13.32 -7.27
C LEU A 255 -28.24 12.46 -6.06
N GLY A 256 -28.79 11.26 -6.29
CA GLY A 256 -29.10 10.28 -5.25
C GLY A 256 -27.86 9.91 -4.42
N ARG A 257 -26.76 9.56 -5.08
CA ARG A 257 -25.46 9.27 -4.43
C ARG A 257 -24.95 10.46 -3.61
N SER A 258 -25.05 11.67 -4.17
CA SER A 258 -24.59 12.89 -3.50
C SER A 258 -25.42 13.23 -2.26
N TYR A 259 -26.74 13.04 -2.31
CA TYR A 259 -27.59 13.22 -1.14
C TYR A 259 -27.30 12.23 -0.01
N LEU A 260 -26.92 10.99 -0.30
CA LEU A 260 -26.45 10.06 0.75
C LEU A 260 -25.18 10.55 1.44
N VAL A 261 -24.20 11.05 0.67
CA VAL A 261 -22.97 11.63 1.24
C VAL A 261 -23.27 12.87 2.10
N LEU A 262 -24.27 13.67 1.73
CA LEU A 262 -24.74 14.82 2.51
C LEU A 262 -25.68 14.45 3.68
N GLY A 263 -25.90 13.17 3.97
CA GLY A 263 -26.80 12.74 5.05
C GLY A 263 -28.28 13.06 4.82
N LYS A 264 -28.72 13.17 3.56
CA LYS A 264 -30.11 13.47 3.15
C LYS A 264 -30.79 12.26 2.47
N PRO A 265 -30.99 11.13 3.18
CA PRO A 265 -31.42 9.88 2.54
C PRO A 265 -32.84 9.93 1.94
N ALA A 266 -33.76 10.76 2.47
CA ALA A 266 -35.08 10.95 1.87
C ALA A 266 -34.99 11.55 0.45
N ALA A 267 -34.22 12.63 0.27
CA ALA A 267 -33.99 13.23 -1.04
C ALA A 267 -33.21 12.29 -1.99
N ALA A 268 -32.36 11.42 -1.43
CA ALA A 268 -31.67 10.39 -2.21
C ALA A 268 -32.65 9.38 -2.83
N VAL A 269 -33.60 8.88 -2.04
CA VAL A 269 -34.69 7.98 -2.48
C VAL A 269 -35.46 8.60 -3.66
N ASP A 270 -35.85 9.87 -3.55
CA ASP A 270 -36.61 10.56 -4.61
C ASP A 270 -35.80 10.67 -5.91
N ALA A 271 -34.51 11.02 -5.81
CA ALA A 271 -33.61 11.11 -6.95
C ALA A 271 -33.34 9.75 -7.62
N TYR A 272 -33.16 8.68 -6.84
CA TYR A 272 -33.03 7.33 -7.39
C TYR A 272 -34.32 6.83 -8.05
N GLN A 273 -35.49 7.20 -7.54
CA GLN A 273 -36.77 6.87 -8.17
C GLN A 273 -36.87 7.49 -9.59
N GLN A 274 -36.44 8.75 -9.77
CA GLN A 274 -36.35 9.37 -11.10
C GLN A 274 -35.30 8.67 -11.98
N ALA A 275 -34.15 8.31 -11.43
CA ALA A 275 -33.12 7.59 -12.15
C ALA A 275 -33.62 6.23 -12.69
N VAL A 276 -34.35 5.44 -11.87
CA VAL A 276 -34.94 4.15 -12.30
C VAL A 276 -36.00 4.37 -13.37
N ALA A 277 -36.83 5.40 -13.26
CA ALA A 277 -37.85 5.72 -14.27
C ALA A 277 -37.26 6.08 -15.65
N LEU A 278 -36.05 6.64 -15.70
CA LEU A 278 -35.38 7.08 -16.93
C LEU A 278 -34.37 6.06 -17.48
N LEU A 279 -33.64 5.35 -16.61
CA LEU A 279 -32.58 4.39 -16.98
C LEU A 279 -33.05 2.93 -17.00
N GLY A 280 -34.25 2.66 -16.48
CA GLY A 280 -34.80 1.32 -16.29
C GLY A 280 -34.21 0.58 -15.09
N GLU A 281 -34.63 -0.68 -14.94
CA GLU A 281 -34.16 -1.59 -13.90
C GLU A 281 -32.74 -2.09 -14.20
N GLN A 282 -31.73 -1.41 -13.64
CA GLN A 282 -30.33 -1.84 -13.70
C GLN A 282 -29.89 -2.38 -12.33
N PRO A 283 -29.13 -3.49 -12.24
CA PRO A 283 -28.76 -4.12 -10.96
C PRO A 283 -28.20 -3.12 -9.94
N ASP A 284 -27.14 -2.40 -10.28
CA ASP A 284 -26.47 -1.45 -9.40
C ASP A 284 -27.41 -0.34 -8.92
N LEU A 285 -28.27 0.15 -9.81
CA LEU A 285 -29.19 1.26 -9.52
C LEU A 285 -30.32 0.81 -8.58
N LEU A 286 -30.82 -0.41 -8.75
CA LEU A 286 -31.77 -1.02 -7.82
C LEU A 286 -31.14 -1.20 -6.44
N VAL A 287 -29.87 -1.62 -6.36
CA VAL A 287 -29.12 -1.76 -5.10
C VAL A 287 -28.85 -0.41 -4.43
N GLU A 288 -28.38 0.59 -5.17
CA GLU A 288 -28.16 1.96 -4.66
C GLU A 288 -29.47 2.58 -4.14
N TYR A 289 -30.59 2.34 -4.83
CA TYR A 289 -31.90 2.81 -4.38
C TYR A 289 -32.39 2.06 -3.13
N ALA A 290 -32.24 0.74 -3.09
CA ALA A 290 -32.59 -0.08 -1.91
C ALA A 290 -31.76 0.30 -0.68
N GLU A 291 -30.46 0.56 -0.86
CA GLU A 291 -29.58 1.11 0.18
C GLU A 291 -30.10 2.46 0.69
N ALA A 292 -30.38 3.42 -0.21
CA ALA A 292 -30.86 4.75 0.17
C ALA A 292 -32.16 4.70 0.99
N GLU A 293 -33.08 3.83 0.59
CA GLU A 293 -34.34 3.58 1.30
C GLU A 293 -34.09 2.95 2.68
N SER A 294 -33.18 1.96 2.77
CA SER A 294 -32.81 1.37 4.07
C SER A 294 -32.15 2.37 5.02
N VAL A 295 -31.29 3.28 4.52
CA VAL A 295 -30.63 4.32 5.32
C VAL A 295 -31.64 5.35 5.81
N ARG A 296 -32.60 5.75 4.96
CA ARG A 296 -33.74 6.62 5.36
C ARG A 296 -34.51 6.02 6.53
N ASP A 297 -34.73 4.71 6.51
CA ASP A 297 -35.54 3.98 7.49
C ASP A 297 -34.72 3.45 8.69
N GLY A 298 -33.49 3.96 8.88
CA GLY A 298 -32.64 3.65 10.03
C GLY A 298 -31.97 2.28 9.94
N TYR A 299 -31.44 1.94 8.76
CA TYR A 299 -30.88 0.63 8.39
C TYR A 299 -31.87 -0.53 8.49
N ARG A 300 -33.17 -0.25 8.24
CA ARG A 300 -34.22 -1.26 8.20
C ARG A 300 -34.47 -1.74 6.78
N PHE A 301 -34.40 -3.04 6.59
CA PHE A 301 -34.81 -3.69 5.33
C PHE A 301 -36.33 -3.92 5.36
N SER A 302 -37.06 -3.08 4.61
CA SER A 302 -38.50 -3.22 4.39
C SER A 302 -38.81 -4.26 3.29
N ALA A 303 -40.09 -4.57 3.07
CA ALA A 303 -40.50 -5.43 1.96
C ALA A 303 -40.11 -4.85 0.59
N SER A 304 -40.28 -3.54 0.37
CA SER A 304 -39.89 -2.85 -0.87
C SER A 304 -38.38 -2.84 -1.10
N VAL A 305 -37.58 -2.64 -0.04
CA VAL A 305 -36.12 -2.75 -0.10
C VAL A 305 -35.71 -4.18 -0.47
N THR A 306 -36.31 -5.19 0.17
CA THR A 306 -36.00 -6.59 -0.07
C THR A 306 -36.37 -7.02 -1.49
N GLU A 307 -37.60 -6.71 -1.95
CA GLU A 307 -38.05 -6.96 -3.32
C GLU A 307 -37.09 -6.37 -4.36
N ARG A 308 -36.61 -5.14 -4.12
CA ARG A 308 -35.66 -4.47 -5.02
C ARG A 308 -34.28 -5.14 -5.04
N LEU A 309 -33.81 -5.65 -3.90
CA LEU A 309 -32.57 -6.44 -3.81
C LEU A 309 -32.73 -7.80 -4.51
N GLU A 310 -33.86 -8.50 -4.34
CA GLU A 310 -34.17 -9.72 -5.09
C GLU A 310 -34.20 -9.45 -6.60
N ARG A 311 -34.81 -8.33 -7.03
CA ARG A 311 -34.86 -7.93 -8.43
C ARG A 311 -33.48 -7.65 -8.99
N ALA A 312 -32.59 -7.02 -8.22
CA ALA A 312 -31.19 -6.84 -8.60
C ALA A 312 -30.44 -8.18 -8.71
N LEU A 313 -30.68 -9.13 -7.80
CA LEU A 313 -30.10 -10.48 -7.83
C LEU A 313 -30.63 -11.33 -9.00
N GLN A 314 -31.88 -11.16 -9.42
CA GLN A 314 -32.39 -11.81 -10.64
C GLN A 314 -31.68 -11.33 -11.90
N LEU A 315 -31.29 -10.05 -11.94
CA LEU A 315 -30.60 -9.44 -13.08
C LEU A 315 -29.07 -9.67 -13.03
N SER A 316 -28.50 -9.78 -11.83
CA SER A 316 -27.08 -10.07 -11.59
C SER A 316 -26.91 -10.95 -10.34
N PRO A 317 -26.93 -12.29 -10.48
CA PRO A 317 -26.93 -13.23 -9.36
C PRO A 317 -25.74 -13.13 -8.42
N ASP A 318 -24.60 -12.65 -8.91
CA ASP A 318 -23.35 -12.52 -8.17
C ASP A 318 -23.01 -11.07 -7.81
N HIS A 319 -23.98 -10.14 -7.86
CA HIS A 319 -23.75 -8.75 -7.49
C HIS A 319 -23.37 -8.64 -6.00
N PRO A 320 -22.13 -8.25 -5.64
CA PRO A 320 -21.61 -8.43 -4.29
C PRO A 320 -22.38 -7.60 -3.25
N LYS A 321 -22.69 -6.34 -3.56
CA LYS A 321 -23.49 -5.47 -2.69
C LYS A 321 -24.96 -5.91 -2.56
N ALA A 322 -25.56 -6.48 -3.62
CA ALA A 322 -26.93 -7.00 -3.56
C ALA A 322 -27.01 -8.24 -2.66
N LEU A 323 -26.04 -9.16 -2.79
CA LEU A 323 -25.92 -10.33 -1.92
C LEU A 323 -25.63 -9.93 -0.47
N LEU A 324 -24.76 -8.94 -0.23
CA LEU A 324 -24.45 -8.44 1.12
C LEU A 324 -25.68 -7.81 1.78
N LEU A 325 -26.33 -6.85 1.13
CA LEU A 325 -27.53 -6.20 1.66
C LEU A 325 -28.71 -7.18 1.76
N GLY A 326 -28.87 -8.09 0.80
CA GLY A 326 -29.90 -9.14 0.81
C GLY A 326 -29.64 -10.21 1.87
N GLY A 327 -28.39 -10.43 2.27
CA GLY A 327 -28.02 -11.27 3.42
C GLY A 327 -28.31 -10.59 4.75
N LEU A 328 -28.01 -9.28 4.88
CA LEU A 328 -28.39 -8.48 6.05
C LEU A 328 -29.91 -8.35 6.21
N ALA A 329 -30.65 -8.20 5.10
CA ALA A 329 -32.11 -8.23 5.09
C ALA A 329 -32.65 -9.58 5.60
N ALA A 330 -32.07 -10.69 5.14
CA ALA A 330 -32.43 -12.03 5.60
C ALA A 330 -32.16 -12.22 7.10
N LEU A 331 -31.03 -11.72 7.64
CA LEU A 331 -30.77 -11.70 9.09
C LEU A 331 -31.83 -10.93 9.86
N GLN A 332 -32.19 -9.74 9.40
CA GLN A 332 -33.22 -8.92 10.05
C GLN A 332 -34.61 -9.58 10.00
N GLY A 333 -34.89 -10.36 8.94
CA GLY A 333 -36.09 -11.19 8.81
C GLY A 333 -36.05 -12.51 9.60
N GLY A 334 -34.91 -12.87 10.19
CA GLY A 334 -34.71 -14.12 10.94
C GLY A 334 -34.27 -15.33 10.10
N ASP A 335 -34.13 -15.19 8.77
CA ASP A 335 -33.65 -16.26 7.90
C ASP A 335 -32.12 -16.32 7.89
N GLN A 336 -31.56 -16.95 8.92
CA GLN A 336 -30.13 -17.19 9.04
C GLN A 336 -29.57 -18.15 7.97
N ALA A 337 -30.41 -18.97 7.32
CA ALA A 337 -29.95 -19.90 6.30
C ALA A 337 -29.66 -19.15 5.00
N LEU A 338 -30.63 -18.38 4.52
CA LEU A 338 -30.50 -17.52 3.35
C LEU A 338 -29.43 -16.44 3.54
N ALA A 339 -29.35 -15.86 4.74
CA ALA A 339 -28.29 -14.93 5.09
C ALA A 339 -26.90 -15.54 4.92
N ARG A 340 -26.67 -16.73 5.50
CA ARG A 340 -25.39 -17.44 5.41
C ARG A 340 -25.02 -17.77 3.97
N GLU A 341 -25.96 -18.28 3.18
CA GLU A 341 -25.73 -18.59 1.75
C GLU A 341 -25.23 -17.36 0.98
N ARG A 342 -25.98 -16.25 1.04
CA ARG A 342 -25.68 -15.01 0.32
C ARG A 342 -24.34 -14.43 0.73
N ILE A 343 -24.08 -14.42 2.03
CA ILE A 343 -22.86 -13.87 2.60
C ILE A 343 -21.63 -14.72 2.27
N THR A 344 -21.72 -16.05 2.32
CA THR A 344 -20.65 -16.93 1.87
C THR A 344 -20.34 -16.67 0.39
N ARG A 345 -21.35 -16.58 -0.48
CA ARG A 345 -21.16 -16.25 -1.90
C ARG A 345 -20.50 -14.88 -2.14
N VAL A 346 -20.73 -13.88 -1.28
CA VAL A 346 -19.99 -12.60 -1.33
C VAL A 346 -18.53 -12.81 -0.96
N LEU A 347 -18.25 -13.54 0.12
CA LEU A 347 -16.89 -13.76 0.60
C LEU A 347 -16.07 -14.62 -0.38
N ASP A 348 -16.69 -15.58 -1.06
CA ASP A 348 -16.06 -16.40 -2.11
C ASP A 348 -15.56 -15.57 -3.31
N ALA A 349 -16.13 -14.36 -3.52
CA ALA A 349 -15.71 -13.43 -4.56
C ALA A 349 -14.48 -12.57 -4.18
N TYR A 350 -14.02 -12.63 -2.92
CA TYR A 350 -12.87 -11.88 -2.41
C TYR A 350 -11.77 -12.82 -1.89
N PRO A 351 -10.48 -12.43 -1.98
CA PRO A 351 -9.43 -13.16 -1.27
C PRO A 351 -9.73 -13.18 0.24
N PRO A 352 -9.51 -14.31 0.96
CA PRO A 352 -9.94 -14.45 2.36
C PRO A 352 -9.33 -13.40 3.29
N ASP A 353 -8.10 -12.97 3.01
CA ASP A 353 -7.36 -11.98 3.80
C ASP A 353 -7.57 -10.51 3.34
N SER A 354 -8.43 -10.27 2.35
CA SER A 354 -8.71 -8.91 1.86
C SER A 354 -9.30 -8.01 2.97
N ALA A 355 -9.17 -6.69 2.82
CA ALA A 355 -9.72 -5.76 3.79
C ALA A 355 -11.27 -5.82 3.79
N GLU A 356 -11.86 -6.04 2.62
CA GLU A 356 -13.29 -6.20 2.39
C GLU A 356 -13.81 -7.48 3.04
N ALA A 357 -13.17 -8.62 2.81
CA ALA A 357 -13.53 -9.91 3.41
C ALA A 357 -13.43 -9.88 4.95
N ARG A 358 -12.44 -9.17 5.51
CA ARG A 358 -12.34 -8.93 6.96
C ARG A 358 -13.44 -8.00 7.49
N THR A 359 -13.74 -6.92 6.77
CA THR A 359 -14.79 -5.96 7.15
C THR A 359 -16.18 -6.60 7.15
N ILE A 360 -16.47 -7.42 6.14
CA ILE A 360 -17.73 -8.17 6.04
C ILE A 360 -17.84 -9.14 7.23
N ARG A 361 -16.79 -9.92 7.55
CA ARG A 361 -16.78 -10.83 8.71
C ARG A 361 -16.94 -10.12 10.06
N ASP A 362 -16.30 -8.96 10.24
CA ASP A 362 -16.49 -8.12 11.44
C ASP A 362 -17.94 -7.62 11.55
N LEU A 363 -18.57 -7.18 10.46
CA LEU A 363 -19.98 -6.77 10.45
C LEU A 363 -20.92 -7.92 10.85
N LEU A 364 -20.64 -9.14 10.38
CA LEU A 364 -21.47 -10.33 10.60
C LEU A 364 -21.33 -10.90 12.00
N SER A 365 -20.12 -10.91 12.56
CA SER A 365 -19.89 -11.35 13.94
C SER A 365 -20.65 -10.45 14.93
N ARG A 366 -20.66 -9.14 14.69
CA ARG A 366 -21.49 -8.16 15.43
C ARG A 366 -22.98 -8.36 15.23
N ALA A 367 -23.40 -8.78 14.04
CA ALA A 367 -24.80 -9.14 13.72
C ALA A 367 -25.20 -10.55 14.23
N GLY A 368 -24.28 -11.29 14.87
CA GLY A 368 -24.55 -12.63 15.41
C GLY A 368 -24.59 -13.76 14.37
N LEU A 369 -24.22 -13.52 13.10
CA LEU A 369 -24.17 -14.58 12.10
C LEU A 369 -22.81 -15.28 12.11
N GLN A 370 -22.81 -16.55 12.48
CA GLN A 370 -21.65 -17.43 12.39
C GLN A 370 -21.65 -18.19 11.06
N LEU A 371 -20.53 -18.08 10.34
CA LEU A 371 -20.29 -18.73 9.06
C LEU A 371 -19.68 -20.14 9.24
N PRO A 372 -19.92 -21.08 8.30
CA PRO A 372 -19.25 -22.38 8.31
C PRO A 372 -17.74 -22.18 8.19
N GLY A 373 -16.96 -22.99 8.91
CA GLY A 373 -15.49 -22.90 8.92
C GLY A 373 -14.91 -21.87 9.90
N GLU A 374 -15.68 -20.89 10.38
CA GLU A 374 -15.25 -19.98 11.47
C GLU A 374 -15.57 -20.51 12.88
N ARG A 375 -15.86 -21.82 13.01
CA ARG A 375 -15.61 -22.51 14.28
C ARG A 375 -14.11 -22.41 14.56
N GLY A 376 -13.78 -21.89 15.74
CA GLY A 376 -12.45 -21.33 16.01
C GLY A 376 -11.28 -22.24 15.64
N GLY A 377 -10.14 -21.61 15.31
CA GLY A 377 -8.86 -22.26 15.07
C GLY A 377 -8.31 -22.97 16.31
N ASN A 378 -8.91 -24.11 16.65
CA ASN A 378 -8.44 -25.21 17.49
C ASN A 378 -9.47 -26.34 17.36
N GLY A 379 -9.22 -27.27 16.44
CA GLY A 379 -10.16 -28.34 16.11
C GLY A 379 -9.63 -29.31 15.06
N ALA A 380 -8.57 -30.04 15.40
CA ALA A 380 -8.18 -31.24 14.65
C ALA A 380 -8.99 -32.44 15.19
N GLY A 381 -9.72 -33.15 14.30
CA GLY A 381 -10.48 -34.38 14.61
C GLY A 381 -11.66 -34.17 15.58
N ASP A 382 -12.88 -34.62 15.34
CA ASP A 382 -13.33 -35.79 14.58
C ASP A 382 -14.80 -35.63 14.14
N GLU A 383 -15.22 -36.53 13.25
CA GLU A 383 -16.61 -36.70 12.81
C GLU A 383 -17.39 -37.67 13.76
N PRO A 384 -18.67 -38.02 13.52
CA PRO A 384 -19.74 -37.69 14.45
C PRO A 384 -20.12 -38.83 15.42
N ALA A 385 -20.54 -38.47 16.63
CA ALA A 385 -21.27 -39.35 17.53
C ALA A 385 -22.52 -38.66 18.08
N ALA A 386 -23.67 -39.33 17.99
CA ALA A 386 -24.97 -38.78 18.36
C ALA A 386 -25.29 -38.95 19.86
N SER A 387 -26.12 -38.02 20.37
CA SER A 387 -27.01 -38.19 21.52
C SER A 387 -26.42 -38.51 22.89
N ALA A 388 -26.50 -37.54 23.81
CA ALA A 388 -27.37 -37.69 24.99
C ALA A 388 -27.70 -36.32 25.62
N ALA A 389 -28.94 -36.16 26.10
CA ALA A 389 -29.31 -35.03 26.93
C ALA A 389 -28.66 -35.14 28.32
N GLY A 390 -28.18 -34.02 28.84
CA GLY A 390 -27.48 -33.97 30.13
C GLY A 390 -27.20 -32.54 30.55
N SER A 391 -28.24 -31.83 30.98
CA SER A 391 -28.10 -30.51 31.61
C SER A 391 -27.21 -30.63 32.85
N THR A 392 -26.01 -30.09 32.79
CA THR A 392 -25.13 -29.89 33.95
C THR A 392 -24.46 -28.54 33.79
N GLU A 393 -24.83 -27.59 34.64
CA GLU A 393 -24.10 -26.34 34.77
C GLU A 393 -22.63 -26.63 35.08
N ARG A 394 -21.73 -26.05 34.29
CA ARG A 394 -20.32 -25.91 34.64
C ARG A 394 -19.83 -24.49 34.31
N PRO A 395 -18.82 -24.00 35.04
CA PRO A 395 -18.83 -22.59 35.41
C PRO A 395 -18.41 -21.68 34.27
N GLN A 396 -19.10 -20.54 34.18
CA GLN A 396 -18.65 -19.40 33.39
C GLN A 396 -17.26 -18.97 33.90
N ALA A 397 -16.27 -18.95 33.03
CA ALA A 397 -14.91 -18.54 33.39
C ALA A 397 -14.94 -17.10 33.93
N ALA A 398 -14.40 -16.91 35.13
CA ALA A 398 -14.35 -15.59 35.76
C ALA A 398 -13.39 -14.69 34.95
N GLY A 399 -13.95 -13.69 34.27
CA GLY A 399 -13.16 -12.62 33.66
C GLY A 399 -12.47 -11.77 34.74
N ALA A 400 -11.31 -11.21 34.42
CA ALA A 400 -10.56 -10.39 35.37
C ALA A 400 -11.30 -9.06 35.63
N LEU A 401 -11.38 -8.67 36.91
CA LEU A 401 -12.03 -7.44 37.36
C LEU A 401 -11.00 -6.52 38.01
N LEU A 402 -10.72 -5.38 37.36
CA LEU A 402 -9.72 -4.42 37.78
C LEU A 402 -10.38 -3.14 38.29
N HIS A 403 -10.40 -2.93 39.61
CA HIS A 403 -10.91 -1.71 40.23
C HIS A 403 -9.87 -0.59 40.14
N VAL A 404 -10.16 0.43 39.34
CA VAL A 404 -9.31 1.59 39.10
C VAL A 404 -9.87 2.81 39.85
N THR A 405 -9.04 3.44 40.68
CA THR A 405 -9.29 4.77 41.24
C THR A 405 -8.49 5.79 40.42
N VAL A 406 -9.15 6.81 39.90
CA VAL A 406 -8.49 7.91 39.17
C VAL A 406 -8.62 9.21 39.96
N ASP A 407 -7.48 9.84 40.25
CA ASP A 407 -7.37 11.16 40.87
C ASP A 407 -6.54 12.10 39.98
N ILE A 408 -6.56 13.39 40.28
CA ILE A 408 -5.83 14.45 39.57
C ILE A 408 -5.09 15.33 40.58
N THR A 409 -3.85 15.68 40.25
CA THR A 409 -3.02 16.58 41.06
C THR A 409 -3.72 17.93 41.30
N PRO A 410 -3.64 18.54 42.51
CA PRO A 410 -4.30 19.81 42.82
C PRO A 410 -3.96 20.94 41.85
N GLN A 411 -2.73 20.97 41.33
CA GLN A 411 -2.22 21.94 40.36
C GLN A 411 -2.95 21.82 39.02
N LEU A 412 -3.06 20.60 38.48
CA LEU A 412 -3.79 20.35 37.23
C LEU A 412 -5.30 20.50 37.41
N ARG A 413 -5.85 20.18 38.59
CA ARG A 413 -7.25 20.44 38.94
C ARG A 413 -7.59 21.94 38.87
N GLN A 414 -6.70 22.81 39.37
CA GLN A 414 -6.86 24.26 39.27
C GLN A 414 -6.71 24.77 37.84
N ALA A 415 -5.71 24.28 37.09
CA ALA A 415 -5.54 24.63 35.68
C ALA A 415 -6.74 24.23 34.83
N LEU A 416 -7.27 23.02 35.04
CA LEU A 416 -8.49 22.53 34.37
C LEU A 416 -9.70 23.40 34.74
N ALA A 417 -9.89 23.76 36.01
CA ALA A 417 -11.02 24.60 36.43
C ALA A 417 -10.95 26.05 35.92
N ALA A 418 -9.76 26.53 35.49
CA ALA A 418 -9.57 27.84 34.91
C ALA A 418 -9.79 27.88 33.37
N GLU A 419 -9.93 26.73 32.71
CA GLU A 419 -10.11 26.62 31.26
C GLU A 419 -11.61 26.56 30.92
N VAL A 420 -12.06 27.39 29.97
CA VAL A 420 -13.50 27.64 29.69
C VAL A 420 -14.26 26.37 29.28
N ASP A 421 -13.61 25.48 28.51
CA ASP A 421 -14.22 24.27 27.95
C ASP A 421 -14.08 23.03 28.86
N ALA A 422 -13.71 23.20 30.13
CA ALA A 422 -13.39 22.09 31.04
C ALA A 422 -14.55 21.11 31.27
N ARG A 423 -15.80 21.55 31.08
CA ARG A 423 -17.01 20.74 31.28
C ARG A 423 -17.29 19.74 30.14
N ASP A 424 -16.80 20.01 28.94
CA ASP A 424 -17.05 19.14 27.78
C ASP A 424 -15.99 18.04 27.61
N ARG A 425 -14.92 18.10 28.40
CA ARG A 425 -13.77 17.19 28.30
C ARG A 425 -14.10 15.78 28.77
N GLN A 426 -13.55 14.82 28.03
CA GLN A 426 -13.77 13.41 28.23
C GLN A 426 -12.55 12.77 28.89
N LEU A 427 -12.78 12.09 30.00
CA LEU A 427 -11.83 11.21 30.67
C LEU A 427 -11.85 9.82 30.02
N PHE A 428 -10.75 9.45 29.40
CA PHE A 428 -10.49 8.10 28.89
C PHE A 428 -9.63 7.33 29.89
N VAL A 429 -10.16 6.23 30.42
CA VAL A 429 -9.42 5.32 31.28
C VAL A 429 -9.23 4.00 30.55
N PHE A 430 -7.99 3.57 30.38
CA PHE A 430 -7.64 2.42 29.56
C PHE A 430 -6.54 1.58 30.20
N ALA A 431 -6.56 0.29 29.95
CA ALA A 431 -5.50 -0.64 30.34
C ALA A 431 -4.80 -1.17 29.08
N ARG A 432 -3.47 -1.14 29.04
CA ARG A 432 -2.63 -1.66 27.95
C ARG A 432 -1.64 -2.70 28.51
N PRO A 433 -1.13 -3.66 27.73
CA PRO A 433 -0.08 -4.55 28.23
C PRO A 433 1.17 -3.74 28.59
N ALA A 434 1.84 -4.12 29.68
CA ALA A 434 3.08 -3.48 30.11
C ALA A 434 4.22 -3.73 29.12
N ASN A 435 4.28 -4.94 28.56
CA ASN A 435 5.19 -5.36 27.50
C ASN A 435 4.36 -5.74 26.27
N GLY A 436 4.35 -4.90 25.22
CA GLY A 436 3.58 -5.19 24.02
C GLY A 436 3.24 -3.95 23.16
N PRO A 437 2.40 -4.12 22.12
CA PRO A 437 1.95 -3.01 21.28
C PRO A 437 1.13 -1.98 22.10
N ARG A 438 1.25 -0.70 21.75
CA ARG A 438 0.66 0.44 22.50
C ARG A 438 -0.88 0.54 22.46
N MET A 439 -1.57 -0.49 21.97
CA MET A 439 -3.04 -0.54 21.89
C MET A 439 -3.63 -0.96 23.25
N PRO A 440 -4.74 -0.34 23.70
CA PRO A 440 -5.41 -0.74 24.93
C PRO A 440 -6.18 -2.06 24.74
N LEU A 441 -6.21 -2.85 25.81
CA LEU A 441 -6.97 -4.10 25.93
C LEU A 441 -8.40 -3.84 26.42
N ALA A 442 -8.57 -2.87 27.30
CA ALA A 442 -9.85 -2.38 27.80
C ALA A 442 -9.82 -0.85 27.84
N ALA A 443 -10.92 -0.18 27.47
CA ALA A 443 -11.01 1.28 27.48
C ALA A 443 -12.43 1.78 27.76
N ARG A 444 -12.57 2.72 28.69
CA ARG A 444 -13.85 3.37 29.04
C ARG A 444 -13.74 4.89 28.91
N ARG A 445 -14.79 5.52 28.39
CA ARG A 445 -14.95 6.97 28.32
C ARG A 445 -15.96 7.44 29.36
N LEU A 446 -15.59 8.47 30.11
CA LEU A 446 -16.35 9.09 31.21
C LEU A 446 -16.23 10.62 31.07
N PRO A 447 -17.14 11.42 31.65
CA PRO A 447 -16.97 12.86 31.71
C PRO A 447 -15.89 13.21 32.77
N ALA A 448 -15.10 14.27 32.53
CA ALA A 448 -13.96 14.62 33.38
C ALA A 448 -14.31 15.38 34.67
N ASP A 449 -15.57 15.76 34.86
CA ASP A 449 -16.11 16.50 36.00
C ASP A 449 -16.31 15.64 37.27
N GLN A 450 -16.29 14.31 37.13
CA GLN A 450 -16.55 13.35 38.22
C GLN A 450 -15.29 12.89 38.99
N LEU A 451 -14.17 13.61 38.88
CA LEU A 451 -12.91 13.26 39.56
C LEU A 451 -12.87 13.71 41.05
N PRO A 452 -12.43 12.85 41.99
CA PRO A 452 -11.88 11.51 41.80
C PRO A 452 -12.98 10.45 41.60
N ILE A 453 -12.75 9.51 40.67
CA ILE A 453 -13.71 8.46 40.30
C ILE A 453 -13.17 7.06 40.58
N GLN A 454 -14.07 6.14 40.95
CA GLN A 454 -13.79 4.71 41.05
C GLN A 454 -14.58 3.98 39.97
N LEU A 455 -13.91 3.12 39.21
CA LEU A 455 -14.50 2.35 38.11
C LEU A 455 -13.88 0.95 38.05
N THR A 456 -14.65 -0.05 37.63
CA THR A 456 -14.13 -1.40 37.38
C THR A 456 -13.95 -1.60 35.88
N LEU A 457 -12.74 -1.88 35.41
CA LEU A 457 -12.49 -2.38 34.06
C LEU A 457 -12.61 -3.91 34.07
N SER A 458 -13.31 -4.48 33.09
CA SER A 458 -13.44 -5.93 32.89
C SER A 458 -13.01 -6.33 31.48
N ASP A 459 -12.96 -7.64 31.24
CA ASP A 459 -12.74 -8.19 29.90
C ASP A 459 -13.85 -7.81 28.89
N GLU A 460 -15.00 -7.32 29.36
CA GLU A 460 -16.12 -6.83 28.54
C GLU A 460 -15.91 -5.38 28.04
N ASP A 461 -15.01 -4.60 28.66
CA ASP A 461 -14.57 -3.29 28.16
C ASP A 461 -13.56 -3.42 26.99
N GLY A 462 -13.26 -4.65 26.56
CA GLY A 462 -12.30 -4.95 25.49
C GLY A 462 -12.95 -5.12 24.11
N MET A 463 -12.40 -4.44 23.10
CA MET A 463 -12.93 -4.45 21.73
C MET A 463 -12.45 -5.62 20.86
N LEU A 464 -11.67 -6.55 21.42
CA LEU A 464 -10.97 -7.62 20.68
C LEU A 464 -11.19 -8.99 21.36
N PRO A 465 -11.97 -9.91 20.77
CA PRO A 465 -12.11 -11.26 21.32
C PRO A 465 -10.75 -11.98 21.32
N GLY A 466 -10.38 -12.56 22.45
CA GLY A 466 -9.11 -13.29 22.63
C GLY A 466 -7.92 -12.45 23.11
N ARG A 467 -8.07 -11.13 23.34
CA ARG A 467 -7.05 -10.31 24.04
C ARG A 467 -7.67 -9.61 25.25
N THR A 468 -7.86 -10.39 26.31
CA THR A 468 -8.51 -9.98 27.57
C THR A 468 -7.49 -9.45 28.59
N LEU A 469 -7.94 -8.70 29.60
CA LEU A 469 -7.13 -8.31 30.76
C LEU A 469 -6.58 -9.55 31.46
N ALA A 470 -7.43 -10.57 31.66
CA ALA A 470 -7.04 -11.85 32.25
C ALA A 470 -5.84 -12.50 31.54
N SER A 471 -5.80 -12.42 30.20
CA SER A 471 -4.73 -13.01 29.37
C SER A 471 -3.42 -12.20 29.29
N ALA A 472 -3.40 -10.96 29.79
CA ALA A 472 -2.31 -10.03 29.52
C ALA A 472 -1.11 -10.13 30.48
N GLY A 473 -1.28 -10.76 31.64
CA GLY A 473 -0.25 -11.00 32.67
C GLY A 473 0.22 -9.76 33.43
N SER A 474 0.51 -8.65 32.75
CA SER A 474 0.84 -7.37 33.38
C SER A 474 0.35 -6.22 32.50
N VAL A 475 -0.44 -5.32 33.07
CA VAL A 475 -1.03 -4.16 32.40
C VAL A 475 -0.60 -2.86 33.06
N ILE A 476 -0.53 -1.79 32.26
CA ILE A 476 -0.40 -0.41 32.72
C ILE A 476 -1.76 0.26 32.50
N VAL A 477 -2.34 0.83 33.55
CA VAL A 477 -3.57 1.60 33.47
C VAL A 477 -3.20 3.06 33.22
N GLY A 478 -3.72 3.64 32.14
CA GLY A 478 -3.61 5.06 31.82
C GLY A 478 -4.95 5.77 32.01
N ALA A 479 -4.89 7.00 32.50
CA ALA A 479 -6.02 7.93 32.52
C ALA A 479 -5.63 9.18 31.72
N ARG A 480 -6.51 9.64 30.83
CA ARG A 480 -6.30 10.83 29.99
C ARG A 480 -7.55 11.69 29.92
N ILE A 481 -7.44 12.98 30.18
CA ILE A 481 -8.48 13.96 29.90
C ILE A 481 -8.15 14.57 28.53
N SER A 482 -8.96 14.23 27.53
CA SER A 482 -8.78 14.67 26.14
C SER A 482 -9.49 15.99 25.87
N THR A 483 -8.82 16.88 25.14
CA THR A 483 -9.42 18.07 24.52
C THR A 483 -10.07 17.75 23.17
N GLY A 484 -9.53 16.79 22.41
CA GLY A 484 -10.00 16.39 21.07
C GLY A 484 -11.12 15.36 21.03
N GLY A 485 -11.62 14.91 22.20
CA GLY A 485 -12.69 13.90 22.29
C GLY A 485 -12.29 12.48 21.85
N ASN A 486 -10.99 12.22 21.70
CA ASN A 486 -10.41 10.95 21.25
C ASN A 486 -9.52 10.30 22.33
N ALA A 487 -9.33 8.98 22.24
CA ALA A 487 -8.50 8.23 23.20
C ALA A 487 -6.98 8.31 22.92
N THR A 488 -6.60 8.71 21.69
CA THR A 488 -5.21 8.97 21.28
C THR A 488 -4.63 10.20 21.97
N ALA A 489 -3.32 10.23 22.19
CA ALA A 489 -2.65 11.37 22.81
C ALA A 489 -2.62 12.56 21.85
N SER A 490 -3.15 13.70 22.28
CA SER A 490 -3.07 14.99 21.58
C SER A 490 -2.30 16.00 22.44
N SER A 491 -1.58 16.94 21.81
CA SER A 491 -0.90 18.03 22.55
C SER A 491 -1.93 18.82 23.36
N GLY A 492 -1.58 19.13 24.61
CA GLY A 492 -2.46 19.81 25.57
C GLY A 492 -3.32 18.90 26.46
N ASP A 493 -3.47 17.61 26.14
CA ASP A 493 -4.21 16.64 26.96
C ASP A 493 -3.55 16.44 28.34
N LEU A 494 -4.34 16.19 29.39
CA LEU A 494 -3.82 15.80 30.71
C LEU A 494 -3.77 14.28 30.82
N GLN A 495 -2.69 13.70 31.34
CA GLN A 495 -2.56 12.25 31.48
C GLN A 495 -1.86 11.81 32.79
N GLY A 496 -2.04 10.54 33.12
CA GLY A 496 -1.36 9.84 34.20
C GLY A 496 -1.34 8.33 33.93
N PHE A 497 -0.38 7.62 34.52
CA PHE A 497 -0.21 6.17 34.34
C PHE A 497 0.09 5.48 35.69
N SER A 498 -0.42 4.26 35.86
CA SER A 498 0.02 3.37 36.95
C SER A 498 1.39 2.76 36.67
N THR A 499 1.97 2.13 37.69
CA THR A 499 2.97 1.07 37.51
C THR A 499 2.36 -0.13 36.75
N ALA A 500 3.19 -1.09 36.35
CA ALA A 500 2.70 -2.36 35.82
C ALA A 500 2.04 -3.18 36.94
N VAL A 501 0.82 -3.67 36.69
CA VAL A 501 -0.02 -4.42 37.64
C VAL A 501 -0.59 -5.66 36.94
N ASP A 502 -0.61 -6.81 37.60
CA ASP A 502 -1.29 -8.00 37.11
C ASP A 502 -2.78 -7.98 37.55
N PRO A 503 -3.75 -7.95 36.62
CA PRO A 503 -5.16 -7.84 36.97
C PRO A 503 -5.72 -9.10 37.65
N ASN A 504 -5.02 -10.24 37.59
CA ASN A 504 -5.45 -11.48 38.24
C ASN A 504 -5.02 -11.55 39.71
N THR A 505 -3.90 -10.91 40.08
CA THR A 505 -3.34 -10.94 41.45
C THR A 505 -3.48 -9.61 42.20
N GLN A 506 -3.66 -8.49 41.49
CA GLN A 506 -3.76 -7.14 42.05
C GLN A 506 -4.97 -6.40 41.45
N PRO A 507 -6.20 -6.71 41.90
CA PRO A 507 -7.44 -6.17 41.33
C PRO A 507 -7.73 -4.71 41.73
N ARG A 508 -6.74 -3.97 42.26
CA ARG A 508 -6.90 -2.57 42.69
C ARG A 508 -5.73 -1.72 42.21
N VAL A 509 -6.01 -0.65 41.48
CA VAL A 509 -5.02 0.27 40.91
C VAL A 509 -5.42 1.71 41.19
N THR A 510 -4.47 2.55 41.55
CA THR A 510 -4.64 4.00 41.63
C THR A 510 -3.84 4.66 40.50
N VAL A 511 -4.49 5.55 39.75
CA VAL A 511 -3.86 6.37 38.71
C VAL A 511 -4.00 7.83 39.10
N VAL A 512 -2.91 8.58 39.09
CA VAL A 512 -2.91 10.03 39.36
C VAL A 512 -2.55 10.75 38.06
N ILE A 513 -3.40 11.69 37.65
CA ILE A 513 -3.16 12.58 36.51
C ILE A 513 -2.23 13.71 36.97
N ASP A 514 -1.00 13.69 36.46
CA ASP A 514 0.15 14.45 36.95
C ASP A 514 0.90 15.24 35.86
N SER A 515 0.65 14.92 34.58
CA SER A 515 1.39 15.46 33.45
C SER A 515 0.45 15.98 32.35
N ARG A 516 0.92 16.97 31.59
CA ARG A 516 0.29 17.45 30.35
C ARG A 516 1.10 16.93 29.16
N VAL A 517 0.43 16.47 28.11
CA VAL A 517 1.06 16.08 26.84
C VAL A 517 1.59 17.35 26.18
N PRO A 518 2.89 17.42 25.83
CA PRO A 518 3.47 18.57 25.13
C PRO A 518 2.91 18.73 23.72
#